data_AF-A0A9D9TYZ6-F1
#
_entry.id   AF-A0A9D9TYZ6-F1
#
_cell.length_a   1.000
_cell.length_b   1.000
_cell.length_c   1.000
_cell.angle_alpha   90.00
_cell.angle_beta   90.00
_cell.angle_gamma   90.00
#
_symmetry.space_group_name_H-M   'P 1'
#
loop_
_entity.id
_entity.type
_entity.pdbx_description
1 polymer ?
#
loop_
_entity_poly.entity_id
_entity_poly.type
_entity_poly.pdbx_seq_one_letter_code
_entity_poly.pdbx_strand_id
1 'polypeptide(L)'
;MKDAPAKLITLAFYAAALVSLFVTWPPLLENILQIGTLILFAAHVIELVVSFRWVRLYEGPLAVSILLTLLFGVLHWMPYKRRAQQGGAG
;
A
#
# COMPACT_ATOMS: atom_id res chain seq x y z
N MET A 1 -0.20 5.43 18.06
CA MET A 1 -0.15 4.13 17.35
C MET A 1 -1.50 3.78 16.72
N LYS A 2 -2.22 4.73 16.10
CA LYS A 2 -3.61 4.51 15.62
C LYS A 2 -3.70 3.78 14.27
N ASP A 3 -2.59 3.69 13.53
CA ASP A 3 -2.57 3.19 12.15
C ASP A 3 -2.01 1.76 12.03
N ALA A 4 -1.59 1.17 13.16
CA ALA A 4 -1.11 -0.21 13.23
C ALA A 4 -2.11 -1.27 12.74
N PRO A 5 -3.42 -1.21 13.06
CA PRO A 5 -4.35 -2.25 12.64
C PRO A 5 -4.55 -2.28 11.12
N ALA A 6 -4.61 -1.12 10.45
CA ALA A 6 -4.74 -1.04 9.00
C ALA A 6 -3.53 -1.68 8.30
N LYS A 7 -2.31 -1.38 8.77
CA LYS A 7 -1.05 -1.96 8.24
C LYS A 7 -1.00 -3.48 8.37
N LEU A 8 -1.45 -4.01 9.52
CA LEU A 8 -1.50 -5.45 9.76
C LEU A 8 -2.52 -6.15 8.86
N ILE A 9 -3.67 -5.52 8.60
CA ILE A 9 -4.71 -6.07 7.71
C ILE A 9 -4.18 -6.14 6.28
N THR A 10 -3.55 -5.09 5.75
CA THR A 10 -3.00 -5.11 4.38
C THR A 10 -1.94 -6.19 4.22
N LEU A 11 -1.05 -6.32 5.21
CA LEU A 11 -0.01 -7.34 5.21
C LEU A 11 -0.60 -8.75 5.31
N ALA A 12 -1.64 -8.93 6.11
CA ALA A 12 -2.36 -10.21 6.21
C ALA A 12 -3.05 -10.58 4.89
N PHE A 13 -3.61 -9.63 4.16
CA PHE A 13 -4.19 -9.88 2.82
C PHE A 13 -3.14 -10.33 1.81
N TYR A 14 -1.99 -9.64 1.75
CA TYR A 14 -0.90 -10.07 0.87
C TYR A 14 -0.34 -11.43 1.26
N ALA A 15 -0.18 -11.70 2.56
CA ALA A 15 0.27 -13.00 3.04
C ALA A 15 -0.74 -14.12 2.73
N ALA A 16 -2.03 -13.87 2.93
CA ALA A 16 -3.09 -14.83 2.61
C ALA A 16 -3.18 -15.12 1.11
N ALA A 17 -3.01 -14.10 0.25
CA ALA A 17 -2.96 -14.28 -1.19
C ALA A 17 -1.72 -15.05 -1.66
N LEU A 18 -0.57 -14.89 -0.98
CA LEU A 18 0.61 -15.72 -1.27
C LEU A 18 0.40 -17.16 -0.82
N VAL A 19 -0.22 -17.37 0.35
CA VAL A 19 -0.52 -18.72 0.87
C VAL A 19 -1.52 -19.45 -0.01
N SER A 20 -2.50 -18.75 -0.62
CA SER A 20 -3.44 -19.39 -1.55
C SER A 20 -2.80 -19.90 -2.85
N LEU A 21 -1.58 -19.48 -3.19
CA LEU A 21 -0.82 -20.08 -4.30
C LEU A 21 -0.27 -21.47 -3.97
N PHE A 22 -0.08 -21.79 -2.69
CA PHE A 22 0.53 -23.04 -2.22
C PHE A 22 -0.45 -23.96 -1.50
N VAL A 23 -1.58 -23.44 -1.06
CA VAL A 23 -2.61 -24.15 -0.30
C VAL A 23 -3.93 -24.00 -1.03
N THR A 24 -4.71 -25.08 -1.16
CA THR A 24 -6.03 -25.04 -1.77
C THR A 24 -7.05 -24.49 -0.75
N TRP A 25 -7.73 -23.41 -1.11
CA TRP A 25 -8.75 -22.79 -0.26
C TRP A 25 -10.16 -23.18 -0.74
N PRO A 26 -11.20 -23.01 0.10
CA PRO A 26 -12.57 -23.10 -0.38
C PRO A 26 -12.79 -22.15 -1.57
N PRO A 27 -13.39 -22.59 -2.69
CA PRO A 27 -13.42 -21.82 -3.95
C PRO A 27 -14.00 -20.41 -3.81
N LEU A 28 -15.00 -20.25 -2.94
CA LEU A 28 -15.60 -18.94 -2.66
C LEU A 28 -14.62 -18.00 -1.95
N LEU A 29 -13.86 -18.54 -1.00
CA LEU A 29 -12.92 -17.78 -0.18
C LEU A 29 -11.66 -17.41 -0.99
N GLU A 30 -11.19 -18.32 -1.85
CA GLU A 30 -10.09 -18.09 -2.77
C GLU A 30 -10.39 -16.96 -3.76
N ASN A 31 -11.57 -17.00 -4.40
CA ASN A 31 -11.99 -15.96 -5.33
C ASN A 31 -12.10 -14.59 -4.65
N ILE A 32 -12.69 -14.53 -3.45
CA ILE A 32 -12.80 -13.28 -2.69
C ILE A 32 -11.41 -12.75 -2.30
N LEU A 33 -10.50 -13.61 -1.85
CA LEU A 33 -9.13 -13.24 -1.49
C LEU A 33 -8.33 -12.73 -2.69
N GLN A 34 -8.37 -13.45 -3.82
CA GLN A 34 -7.65 -13.06 -5.04
C GLN A 34 -8.20 -11.75 -5.60
N ILE A 35 -9.53 -11.65 -5.80
CA ILE A 35 -10.16 -10.43 -6.33
C ILE A 35 -9.97 -9.26 -5.36
N GLY A 36 -10.17 -9.47 -4.06
CA GLY A 36 -9.98 -8.45 -3.04
C GLY A 36 -8.54 -7.94 -2.98
N THR A 37 -7.56 -8.83 -3.04
CA THR A 37 -6.14 -8.46 -3.09
C THR A 37 -5.80 -7.71 -4.37
N LEU A 38 -6.38 -8.10 -5.50
CA LEU A 38 -6.13 -7.46 -6.79
C LEU A 38 -6.74 -6.06 -6.85
N ILE A 39 -7.95 -5.87 -6.32
CA ILE A 39 -8.57 -4.53 -6.16
C ILE A 39 -7.74 -3.66 -5.21
N LEU A 40 -7.31 -4.21 -4.07
CA LEU A 40 -6.49 -3.49 -3.09
C LEU A 40 -5.14 -3.08 -3.69
N PHE A 41 -4.49 -3.99 -4.42
CA PHE A 41 -3.25 -3.69 -5.15
C PHE A 41 -3.47 -2.63 -6.22
N ALA A 42 -4.54 -2.73 -7.02
CA ALA A 42 -4.88 -1.72 -8.03
C ALA A 42 -5.13 -0.34 -7.39
N ALA A 43 -5.81 -0.30 -6.24
CA ALA A 43 -6.01 0.93 -5.47
C ALA A 43 -4.67 1.54 -5.03
N HIS A 44 -3.74 0.74 -4.48
CA HIS A 44 -2.41 1.23 -4.11
C HIS A 44 -1.57 1.69 -5.32
N VAL A 45 -1.72 1.05 -6.49
CA VAL A 45 -1.09 1.50 -7.73
C VAL A 45 -1.64 2.87 -8.16
N ILE A 46 -2.97 3.07 -8.09
CA ILE A 46 -3.60 4.37 -8.37
C ILE A 46 -3.09 5.42 -7.39
N GLU A 47 -3.06 5.09 -6.09
CA GLU A 47 -2.51 5.97 -5.06
C GLU A 47 -1.05 6.33 -5.32
N LEU A 48 -0.23 5.38 -5.75
CA LEU A 48 1.17 5.63 -6.12
C LEU A 48 1.28 6.60 -7.30
N VAL A 49 0.47 6.44 -8.35
CA VAL A 49 0.49 7.35 -9.51
C VAL A 49 0.06 8.76 -9.10
N VAL A 50 -1.01 8.88 -8.31
CA VAL A 50 -1.50 10.18 -7.82
C VAL A 50 -0.49 10.84 -6.88
N SER A 51 0.15 10.05 -6.02
CA SER A 51 1.10 10.54 -5.03
C SER A 51 2.54 10.58 -5.52
N PHE A 52 2.79 10.20 -6.79
CA PHE A 52 4.13 10.02 -7.35
C PHE A 52 5.00 11.27 -7.19
N ARG A 53 4.40 12.47 -7.31
CA ARG A 53 5.09 13.75 -7.11
C ARG A 53 5.63 13.95 -5.69
N TRP A 54 4.97 13.41 -4.67
CA TRP A 54 5.43 13.47 -3.27
C TRP A 54 6.31 12.27 -2.91
N VAL A 55 6.03 11.10 -3.48
CA VAL A 55 6.84 9.88 -3.31
C VAL A 55 8.25 10.08 -3.84
N ARG A 56 8.43 10.86 -4.92
CA ARG A 56 9.73 11.22 -5.50
C ARG A 56 10.54 12.19 -4.64
N LEU A 57 9.92 12.85 -3.65
CA LEU A 57 10.61 13.69 -2.66
C LEU A 57 11.15 12.88 -1.47
N TYR A 58 10.98 11.55 -1.49
CA TYR A 58 11.57 10.68 -0.49
C TYR A 58 13.10 10.70 -0.60
N GLU A 59 13.78 10.94 0.52
CA GLU A 59 15.24 11.05 0.59
C GLU A 59 15.98 9.71 0.38
N GLY A 60 15.27 8.58 0.39
CA GLY A 60 15.82 7.24 0.18
C GLY A 60 15.59 6.67 -1.23
N PRO A 61 15.92 5.38 -1.44
CA PRO A 61 15.75 4.73 -2.74
C PRO A 61 14.30 4.78 -3.20
N LEU A 62 14.06 5.28 -4.42
CA LEU A 62 12.73 5.46 -4.99
C LEU A 62 11.95 4.12 -5.06
N ALA A 63 12.65 3.02 -5.32
CA ALA A 63 12.08 1.67 -5.30
C ALA A 63 11.50 1.28 -3.93
N VAL A 64 12.15 1.68 -2.83
CA VAL A 64 11.68 1.43 -1.47
C VAL A 64 10.42 2.26 -1.19
N SER A 65 10.38 3.51 -1.64
CA SER A 65 9.19 4.37 -1.48
C SER A 65 7.99 3.87 -2.30
N ILE A 66 8.25 3.34 -3.50
CA ILE A 66 7.24 2.67 -4.33
C ILE A 66 6.71 1.43 -3.60
N LEU A 67 7.60 0.56 -3.12
CA LEU A 67 7.22 -0.67 -2.42
C LEU A 67 6.39 -0.36 -1.17
N LEU A 68 6.80 0.64 -0.39
CA LEU A 68 6.06 1.08 0.80
C LEU A 68 4.71 1.70 0.45
N THR A 69 4.60 2.44 -0.64
CA THR A 69 3.30 2.92 -1.15
C THR A 69 2.42 1.78 -1.61
N LEU A 70 2.97 0.74 -2.25
CA LEU A 70 2.21 -0.45 -2.65
C LEU A 70 1.77 -1.31 -1.44
N LEU A 71 2.56 -1.34 -0.37
CA LEU A 71 2.27 -2.11 0.85
C LEU A 71 1.34 -1.36 1.83
N PHE A 72 1.45 -0.03 1.91
CA PHE A 72 0.79 0.77 2.95
C PHE A 72 -0.10 1.90 2.40
N GLY A 73 -0.06 2.17 1.09
CA GLY A 73 -0.91 3.17 0.45
C GLY A 73 -0.73 4.58 0.99
N VAL A 74 -1.85 5.27 1.19
CA VAL A 74 -1.96 6.61 1.79
C VAL A 74 -1.13 6.80 3.05
N LEU A 75 -1.01 5.77 3.89
CA LEU A 75 -0.27 5.89 5.15
C LEU A 75 1.22 6.21 4.94
N HIS A 76 1.80 5.78 3.81
CA HIS A 76 3.21 6.06 3.51
C HIS A 76 3.41 7.47 2.96
N TRP A 77 2.63 7.89 1.96
CA TRP A 77 2.91 9.14 1.25
C TRP A 77 2.31 10.40 1.91
N MET A 78 1.26 10.26 2.74
CA MET A 78 0.58 11.38 3.41
C MET A 78 1.49 12.25 4.32
N PRO A 79 2.44 11.73 5.12
CA PRO A 79 3.39 12.56 5.86
C PRO A 79 4.29 13.41 4.94
N TYR A 80 4.65 12.91 3.76
CA TYR A 80 5.46 13.68 2.79
C TYR A 80 4.64 14.79 2.15
N LYS A 81 3.36 14.56 1.82
CA LYS A 81 2.46 15.63 1.39
C LYS A 81 2.36 16.74 2.44
N ARG A 82 2.23 16.38 3.72
CA ARG A 82 2.17 17.37 4.83
C ARG A 82 3.47 18.17 4.94
N ARG A 83 4.63 17.52 4.85
CA ARG A 83 5.94 18.21 4.86
C ARG A 83 6.11 19.14 3.66
N ALA A 84 5.73 18.69 2.45
CA ALA A 84 5.78 19.51 1.25
C ALA A 84 4.84 20.74 1.32
N GLN A 85 3.69 20.62 1.99
CA GLN A 85 2.77 21.73 2.23
C GLN A 85 3.29 22.70 3.31
N GLN A 86 3.99 22.21 4.34
CA GLN A 86 4.56 23.03 5.40
C GLN A 86 5.83 23.78 4.96
N GLY A 87 6.66 23.19 4.09
CA GLY A 87 7.86 23.85 3.53
C GLY A 87 7.57 24.90 2.45
N GLY A 88 6.34 24.97 1.93
CA GLY A 88 5.89 26.02 0.99
C GLY A 88 5.18 27.20 1.66
N ALA A 89 5.08 27.20 3.00
CA ALA A 89 4.48 28.27 3.80
C ALA A 89 5.52 29.04 4.64
N GLY A 90 6.81 28.90 4.30
CA GLY A 90 7.93 29.62 4.91
C GLY A 90 8.51 30.66 3.96
#